data_AF-A0AA40Y8Z5-F1
#
_entry.id   AF-A0AA40Y8Z5-F1
#
_cell.length_a   1.000
_cell.length_b   1.000
_cell.length_c   1.000
_cell.angle_alpha   90.00
_cell.angle_beta   90.00
_cell.angle_gamma   90.00
#
_symmetry.space_group_name_H-M   'P 1'
#
loop_
_entity.id
_entity.type
_entity.pdbx_description
1 polymer ?
#
loop_
_entity_poly.entity_id
_entity_poly.type
_entity_poly.pdbx_seq_one_letter_code
_entity_poly.pdbx_strand_id
1 'polypeptide(L)'
;MQQPSVIDPSSRLQALTREYSRYSRSAGGLSAMAGGIACLASFLAGALLPTTLALRIVLIAVPVLWIVGKQWMVRRYYQRLGQVEEQVTPVERNFQRFFIAFTALVSVLVIGSVLTRLVPMGERAWDLRAIGYLVVVALLPWVVWRWLRTPLEFIVGVFLLCQAALAFTGQAYGFGPSTAVFPLASIALIVVGWRDHQRFQRLQVEMRAFMAARTNVE
;
A
#
# COMPACT_ATOMS: atom_id res chain seq x y z
N MET A 1 41.63 -26.44 -3.86
CA MET A 1 40.27 -26.70 -4.36
C MET A 1 39.35 -26.74 -3.14
N GLN A 2 38.63 -25.66 -2.85
CA GLN A 2 37.66 -25.61 -1.75
C GLN A 2 36.46 -26.49 -2.13
N GLN A 3 36.19 -27.52 -1.32
CA GLN A 3 34.95 -28.28 -1.41
C GLN A 3 33.76 -27.30 -1.30
N PRO A 4 32.73 -27.41 -2.15
CA PRO A 4 31.52 -26.63 -1.98
C PRO A 4 30.91 -27.04 -0.63
N SER A 5 30.85 -26.08 0.30
CA SER A 5 30.25 -26.29 1.61
C SER A 5 28.86 -26.90 1.41
N VAL A 6 28.65 -28.12 1.89
CA VAL A 6 27.34 -28.74 2.00
C VAL A 6 26.48 -27.75 2.79
N ILE A 7 25.60 -27.02 2.09
CA ILE A 7 24.68 -26.08 2.73
C ILE A 7 23.82 -26.94 3.64
N ASP A 8 23.97 -26.76 4.96
CA ASP A 8 23.19 -27.46 5.97
C ASP A 8 21.70 -27.33 5.61
N PRO A 9 20.96 -28.44 5.42
CA PRO A 9 19.54 -28.40 5.04
C PRO A 9 18.70 -27.50 5.95
N SER A 10 19.08 -27.39 7.23
CA SER A 10 18.43 -26.52 8.20
C SER A 10 18.63 -25.03 7.88
N SER A 11 19.86 -24.64 7.52
CA SER A 11 20.22 -23.27 7.13
C SER A 11 19.50 -22.82 5.85
N ARG A 12 19.35 -23.74 4.87
CA ARG A 12 18.63 -23.48 3.63
C ARG A 12 17.12 -23.31 3.88
N LEU A 13 16.54 -24.15 4.73
CA LEU A 13 15.13 -24.04 5.12
C LEU A 13 14.86 -22.73 5.87
N GLN A 14 15.77 -22.31 6.76
CA GLN A 14 15.66 -21.05 7.48
C GLN A 14 15.71 -19.84 6.54
N ALA A 15 16.59 -19.87 5.54
CA ALA A 15 16.69 -18.82 4.51
C ALA A 15 15.40 -18.73 3.67
N LEU A 16 14.89 -19.86 3.18
CA LEU A 16 13.64 -19.93 2.41
C LEU A 16 12.44 -19.43 3.23
N THR A 17 12.36 -19.83 4.50
CA THR A 17 11.29 -19.41 5.40
C THR A 17 11.36 -17.91 5.69
N ARG A 18 12.57 -17.38 5.88
CA ARG A 18 12.79 -15.94 6.07
C ARG A 18 12.39 -15.15 4.83
N GLU A 19 12.75 -15.60 3.64
CA GLU A 19 12.35 -14.95 2.39
C GLU A 19 10.83 -15.04 2.15
N TYR A 20 10.21 -16.18 2.49
CA TYR A 20 8.76 -16.36 2.42
C TYR A 20 8.01 -15.44 3.40
N SER A 21 8.54 -15.26 4.62
CA SER A 21 7.93 -14.41 5.64
C SER A 21 7.72 -12.97 5.18
N ARG A 22 8.56 -12.47 4.27
CA ARG A 22 8.45 -11.11 3.71
C ARG A 22 7.12 -10.87 2.99
N TYR A 23 6.54 -11.89 2.37
CA TYR A 23 5.23 -11.77 1.68
C TYR A 23 4.04 -11.67 2.63
N SER A 24 4.27 -11.82 3.95
CA SER A 24 3.25 -11.48 4.95
C SER A 24 3.07 -9.97 5.12
N ARG A 25 4.11 -9.17 4.81
CA ARG A 25 4.15 -7.76 5.22
C ARG A 25 4.89 -6.83 4.26
N SER A 26 6.18 -7.05 3.98
CA SER A 26 7.01 -6.14 3.18
C SER A 26 6.95 -6.36 1.67
N ALA A 27 6.80 -7.61 1.21
CA ALA A 27 6.75 -7.95 -0.21
C ALA A 27 5.31 -7.97 -0.72
N GLY A 28 4.88 -6.87 -1.34
CA GLY A 28 3.51 -6.71 -1.82
C GLY A 28 3.21 -7.47 -3.11
N GLY A 29 4.22 -7.77 -3.93
CA GLY A 29 4.06 -8.49 -5.19
C GLY A 29 3.01 -7.86 -6.11
N LEU A 30 2.04 -8.66 -6.54
CA LEU A 30 0.91 -8.23 -7.37
C LEU A 30 0.04 -7.16 -6.70
N SER A 31 -0.06 -7.13 -5.36
CA SER A 31 -0.83 -6.10 -4.66
C SER A 31 -0.15 -4.73 -4.71
N ALA A 32 1.19 -4.70 -4.71
CA ALA A 32 1.96 -3.49 -4.95
C ALA A 32 1.80 -3.03 -6.39
N MET A 33 1.88 -3.96 -7.36
CA MET A 33 1.65 -3.66 -8.77
C MET A 33 0.26 -3.06 -9.02
N ALA A 34 -0.80 -3.70 -8.49
CA ALA A 34 -2.16 -3.19 -8.58
C ALA A 34 -2.32 -1.81 -7.94
N GLY A 35 -1.66 -1.58 -6.79
CA GLY A 35 -1.64 -0.26 -6.14
C GLY A 35 -1.00 0.82 -6.98
N GLY A 36 0.15 0.53 -7.59
CA GLY A 36 0.82 1.46 -8.50
C GLY A 36 -0.01 1.76 -9.75
N ILE A 37 -0.65 0.74 -10.34
CA ILE A 37 -1.57 0.93 -11.48
C ILE A 37 -2.77 1.79 -11.07
N ALA A 38 -3.40 1.47 -9.93
CA ALA A 38 -4.53 2.23 -9.40
C ALA A 38 -4.18 3.69 -9.15
N CYS A 39 -2.98 3.95 -8.61
CA CYS A 39 -2.46 5.28 -8.36
C CYS A 39 -2.24 6.05 -9.66
N LEU A 40 -1.55 5.44 -10.63
CA LEU A 40 -1.29 6.06 -11.92
C LEU A 40 -2.59 6.36 -12.68
N ALA A 41 -3.52 5.40 -12.70
CA ALA A 41 -4.82 5.56 -13.32
C ALA A 41 -5.65 6.67 -12.64
N SER A 42 -5.66 6.71 -11.31
CA SER A 42 -6.39 7.75 -10.55
C SER A 42 -5.78 9.14 -10.77
N PHE A 43 -4.46 9.24 -10.86
CA PHE A 43 -3.76 10.47 -11.17
C PHE A 43 -4.09 10.97 -12.59
N LEU A 44 -3.95 10.11 -13.59
CA LEU A 44 -4.26 10.45 -14.98
C LEU A 44 -5.73 10.80 -15.17
N ALA A 45 -6.64 10.02 -14.58
CA ALA A 45 -8.07 10.29 -14.64
C ALA A 45 -8.41 11.62 -13.96
N GLY A 46 -7.84 11.90 -12.79
CA GLY A 46 -8.04 13.17 -12.10
C GLY A 46 -7.48 14.38 -12.86
N ALA A 47 -6.38 14.20 -13.58
CA ALA A 47 -5.71 15.28 -14.30
C ALA A 47 -6.28 15.54 -15.70
N LEU A 48 -6.82 14.52 -16.38
CA LEU A 48 -7.22 14.59 -17.78
C LEU A 48 -8.73 14.57 -18.01
N LEU A 49 -9.52 14.03 -17.06
CA LEU A 49 -10.95 13.88 -17.23
C LEU A 49 -11.73 14.93 -16.44
N PRO A 50 -12.90 15.37 -16.94
CA PRO A 50 -13.79 16.23 -16.17
C PRO A 50 -14.27 15.50 -14.91
N THR A 51 -14.38 16.23 -13.80
CA THR A 51 -14.77 15.66 -12.49
C THR A 51 -16.29 15.41 -12.40
N THR A 52 -16.76 14.47 -13.21
CA THR A 52 -18.15 13.98 -13.22
C THR A 52 -18.47 13.19 -11.95
N LEU A 53 -19.76 13.02 -11.64
CA LEU A 53 -20.19 12.20 -10.50
C LEU A 53 -19.66 10.77 -10.60
N ALA A 54 -19.68 10.18 -11.80
CA ALA A 54 -19.17 8.83 -12.05
C ALA A 54 -17.68 8.72 -11.71
N LEU A 55 -16.86 9.68 -12.18
CA LEU A 55 -15.43 9.68 -11.87
C LEU A 55 -15.17 9.83 -10.37
N ARG A 56 -15.92 10.69 -9.68
CA ARG A 56 -15.79 10.86 -8.23
C ARG A 56 -16.04 9.56 -7.47
N ILE A 57 -17.10 8.82 -7.83
CA ILE A 57 -17.42 7.53 -7.23
C ILE A 57 -16.26 6.54 -7.45
N VAL A 58 -15.72 6.48 -8.66
CA VAL A 58 -14.57 5.62 -8.97
C VAL A 58 -13.36 5.99 -8.13
N LEU A 59 -12.99 7.27 -8.08
CA LEU A 59 -11.83 7.74 -7.30
C LEU A 59 -11.97 7.47 -5.79
N ILE A 60 -13.18 7.51 -5.25
CA ILE A 60 -13.46 7.16 -3.85
C ILE A 60 -13.34 5.64 -3.62
N ALA A 61 -13.81 4.82 -4.57
CA ALA A 61 -13.81 3.37 -4.45
C ALA A 61 -12.41 2.74 -4.59
N VAL A 62 -11.55 3.32 -5.45
CA VAL A 62 -10.21 2.79 -5.76
C VAL A 62 -9.35 2.47 -4.52
N PRO A 63 -9.12 3.39 -3.55
CA PRO A 63 -8.31 3.07 -2.38
C PRO A 63 -8.89 1.91 -1.55
N VAL A 64 -10.22 1.83 -1.44
CA VAL A 64 -10.90 0.74 -0.70
C VAL A 64 -10.68 -0.59 -1.41
N LEU A 65 -10.94 -0.64 -2.72
CA LEU A 65 -10.74 -1.84 -3.53
C LEU A 65 -9.29 -2.32 -3.49
N TRP A 66 -8.34 -1.39 -3.53
CA TRP A 66 -6.93 -1.73 -3.43
C TRP A 66 -6.54 -2.29 -2.06
N ILE A 67 -6.95 -1.67 -0.95
CA ILE A 67 -6.64 -2.14 0.41
C ILE A 67 -7.27 -3.53 0.65
N VAL A 68 -8.52 -3.72 0.25
CA VAL A 68 -9.23 -5.00 0.37
C VAL A 68 -8.55 -6.07 -0.50
N GLY A 69 -8.26 -5.75 -1.75
CA GLY A 69 -7.55 -6.64 -2.68
C GLY A 69 -6.19 -7.06 -2.13
N LYS A 70 -5.41 -6.10 -1.63
CA LYS A 70 -4.12 -6.36 -0.97
C LYS A 70 -4.27 -7.35 0.19
N GLN A 71 -5.19 -7.12 1.11
CA GLN A 71 -5.40 -8.02 2.25
C GLN A 71 -5.82 -9.42 1.82
N TRP A 72 -6.69 -9.51 0.81
CA TRP A 72 -7.11 -10.79 0.27
C TRP A 72 -5.93 -11.56 -0.33
N MET A 73 -5.08 -10.90 -1.12
CA MET A 73 -3.90 -11.51 -1.73
C MET A 73 -2.89 -11.99 -0.69
N VAL A 74 -2.59 -11.18 0.34
CA VAL A 74 -1.67 -11.58 1.41
C VAL A 74 -2.16 -12.86 2.09
N ARG A 75 -3.44 -12.90 2.48
CA ARG A 75 -4.02 -14.03 3.24
C ARG A 75 -4.23 -15.29 2.40
N ARG A 76 -4.68 -15.16 1.15
CA ARG A 76 -5.12 -16.31 0.33
C ARG A 76 -4.11 -16.73 -0.73
N TYR A 77 -3.40 -15.79 -1.33
CA TYR A 77 -2.47 -16.08 -2.42
C TYR A 77 -1.04 -16.30 -1.92
N TYR A 78 -0.53 -15.37 -1.11
CA TYR A 78 0.85 -15.41 -0.66
C TYR A 78 1.06 -16.37 0.52
N GLN A 79 0.20 -16.35 1.54
CA GLN A 79 0.30 -17.22 2.73
C GLN A 79 -0.37 -18.60 2.59
N ARG A 80 -0.48 -19.13 1.37
CA ARG A 80 -1.14 -20.43 1.13
C ARG A 80 -0.41 -21.63 1.74
N LEU A 81 0.91 -21.55 1.92
CA LEU A 81 1.76 -22.66 2.40
C LEU A 81 1.94 -22.66 3.93
N GLY A 82 1.36 -21.68 4.64
CA GLY A 82 1.49 -21.52 6.08
C GLY A 82 1.61 -20.05 6.46
N GLN A 83 1.14 -19.68 7.65
CA GLN A 83 1.28 -18.31 8.15
C GLN A 83 2.64 -18.13 8.83
N VAL A 84 3.50 -17.37 8.17
CA VAL A 84 4.78 -16.92 8.73
C VAL A 84 4.75 -15.40 8.74
N GLU A 85 5.04 -14.80 9.89
CA GLU A 85 5.13 -13.34 10.04
C GLU A 85 6.58 -12.88 9.94
N GLU A 86 6.80 -11.79 9.20
CA GLU A 86 8.12 -11.14 9.11
C GLU A 86 8.46 -10.45 10.43
N GLN A 87 9.66 -10.72 10.95
CA GLN A 87 10.20 -9.99 12.11
C GLN A 87 10.56 -8.57 11.71
N VAL A 88 10.00 -7.60 12.42
CA VAL A 88 10.17 -6.17 12.12
C VAL A 88 11.52 -5.69 12.64
N THR A 89 12.30 -5.06 11.78
CA THR A 89 13.55 -4.45 12.21
C THR A 89 13.29 -3.17 13.03
N PRO A 90 14.17 -2.79 13.96
CA PRO A 90 14.01 -1.55 14.74
C PRO A 90 13.90 -0.30 13.87
N VAL A 91 14.64 -0.27 12.75
CA VAL A 91 14.65 0.84 11.78
C VAL A 91 13.29 0.99 11.10
N GLU A 92 12.71 -0.10 10.59
CA GLU A 92 11.38 -0.08 9.97
C GLU A 92 10.28 0.34 10.96
N ARG A 93 10.40 -0.08 12.23
CA ARG A 93 9.47 0.35 13.29
C ARG A 93 9.54 1.85 13.51
N ASN A 94 10.73 2.45 13.48
CA ASN A 94 10.90 3.88 13.64
C ASN A 94 10.38 4.66 12.43
N PHE A 95 10.64 4.19 11.21
CA PHE A 95 10.04 4.77 10.00
C PHE A 95 8.52 4.72 10.03
N GLN A 96 7.94 3.58 10.43
CA GLN A 96 6.48 3.46 10.55
C GLN A 96 5.91 4.46 11.56
N ARG A 97 6.55 4.60 12.73
CA ARG A 97 6.15 5.59 13.74
C ARG A 97 6.22 7.00 13.19
N PHE A 98 7.29 7.33 12.47
CA PHE A 98 7.45 8.62 11.82
C PHE A 98 6.32 8.89 10.81
N PHE A 99 6.01 7.94 9.92
CA PHE A 99 4.92 8.09 8.95
C PHE A 99 3.55 8.29 9.61
N ILE A 100 3.26 7.56 10.69
CA ILE A 100 2.03 7.73 11.46
C ILE A 100 1.98 9.10 12.12
N ALA A 101 3.06 9.52 12.81
CA ALA A 101 3.12 10.80 13.48
C ALA A 101 3.00 11.97 12.48
N PHE A 102 3.72 11.88 11.36
CA PHE A 102 3.67 12.85 10.27
C PHE A 102 2.26 12.97 9.69
N THR A 103 1.62 11.84 9.35
CA THR A 103 0.26 11.86 8.80
C THR A 103 -0.78 12.32 9.82
N ALA A 104 -0.65 11.93 11.09
CA ALA A 104 -1.51 12.43 12.15
C ALA A 104 -1.41 13.95 12.30
N LEU A 105 -0.18 14.49 12.32
CA LEU A 105 0.04 15.93 12.41
C LEU A 105 -0.59 16.66 11.21
N VAL A 106 -0.32 16.20 9.99
CA VAL A 106 -0.87 16.79 8.77
C VAL A 106 -2.40 16.70 8.76
N SER A 107 -2.99 15.56 9.14
CA SER A 107 -4.43 15.40 9.25
C SER A 107 -5.04 16.39 10.24
N VAL A 108 -4.45 16.57 11.42
CA VAL A 108 -4.91 17.54 12.42
C VAL A 108 -4.82 18.97 11.89
N LEU A 109 -3.72 19.34 11.23
CA LEU A 109 -3.55 20.67 10.64
C LEU A 109 -4.59 20.94 9.54
N VAL A 110 -4.82 19.97 8.65
CA VAL A 110 -5.82 20.09 7.58
C VAL A 110 -7.23 20.19 8.15
N ILE A 111 -7.60 19.30 9.08
CA ILE A 111 -8.92 19.32 9.73
C ILE A 111 -9.11 20.66 10.48
N GLY A 112 -8.13 21.09 11.27
CA GLY A 112 -8.18 22.35 11.99
C GLY A 112 -8.34 23.56 11.06
N SER A 113 -7.56 23.61 9.98
CA SER A 113 -7.65 24.65 8.95
C SER A 113 -9.02 24.69 8.25
N VAL A 114 -9.62 23.53 8.00
CA VAL A 114 -10.95 23.44 7.39
C VAL A 114 -12.03 23.87 8.39
N LEU A 115 -11.94 23.42 9.64
CA LEU A 115 -12.91 23.78 10.69
C LEU A 115 -12.91 25.27 11.01
N THR A 116 -11.74 25.92 11.09
CA THR A 116 -11.67 27.38 11.33
C THR A 116 -12.33 28.20 10.22
N ARG A 117 -12.41 27.65 9.00
CA ARG A 117 -13.10 28.29 7.87
C ARG A 117 -14.58 27.94 7.79
N LEU A 118 -14.98 26.72 8.16
CA LEU A 118 -16.37 26.26 8.05
C LEU A 118 -17.24 26.66 9.25
N VAL A 119 -16.68 26.69 10.47
CA VAL A 119 -17.43 27.03 11.70
C VAL A 119 -18.10 28.42 11.63
N PRO A 120 -17.45 29.48 11.10
CA PRO A 120 -18.09 30.79 10.96
C PRO A 120 -19.23 30.83 9.92
N MET A 121 -19.34 29.84 9.04
CA MET A 121 -20.28 29.82 7.91
C MET A 121 -21.65 29.17 8.23
N GLY A 122 -21.84 28.65 9.46
CA GLY A 122 -23.12 28.08 9.93
C GLY A 122 -23.49 26.72 9.32
N GLU A 123 -24.75 26.28 9.47
CA GLU A 123 -25.22 24.92 9.12
C GLU A 123 -25.05 24.56 7.63
N ARG A 124 -25.10 25.54 6.71
CA ARG A 124 -24.89 25.32 5.27
C ARG A 124 -23.49 24.79 4.92
N ALA A 125 -22.52 24.95 5.82
CA ALA A 125 -21.15 24.50 5.62
C ALA A 125 -20.98 22.97 5.83
N TRP A 126 -21.93 22.32 6.49
CA TRP A 126 -21.90 20.89 6.82
C TRP A 126 -22.60 20.01 5.77
N ASP A 127 -22.26 20.19 4.50
CA ASP A 127 -22.71 19.29 3.43
C ASP A 127 -22.01 17.92 3.54
N LEU A 128 -22.66 16.84 3.05
CA LEU A 128 -22.11 15.49 2.94
C LEU A 128 -20.74 15.45 2.27
N ARG A 129 -20.48 16.40 1.36
CA ARG A 129 -19.17 16.58 0.69
C ARG A 129 -18.07 16.97 1.67
N ALA A 130 -18.34 17.92 2.57
CA ALA A 130 -17.39 18.37 3.58
C ALA A 130 -17.15 17.28 4.63
N ILE A 131 -18.23 16.59 5.05
CA ILE A 131 -18.14 15.47 5.98
C ILE A 131 -17.30 14.34 5.38
N GLY A 132 -17.58 13.94 4.14
CA GLY A 132 -16.81 12.90 3.44
C GLY A 132 -15.33 13.23 3.33
N TYR A 133 -14.99 14.47 2.97
CA TYR A 133 -13.61 14.96 2.95
C TYR A 133 -12.94 14.80 4.33
N LEU A 134 -13.57 15.33 5.39
CA LEU A 134 -13.02 15.30 6.75
C LEU A 134 -12.85 13.86 7.27
N VAL A 135 -13.81 12.98 7.00
CA VAL A 135 -13.75 11.57 7.40
C VAL A 135 -12.56 10.87 6.73
N VAL A 136 -12.36 11.06 5.42
CA VAL A 136 -11.22 10.45 4.72
C VAL A 136 -9.89 10.97 5.28
N VAL A 137 -9.78 12.29 5.53
CA VAL A 137 -8.58 12.89 6.11
C VAL A 137 -8.32 12.40 7.54
N ALA A 138 -9.36 12.20 8.34
CA ALA A 138 -9.25 11.66 9.69
C ALA A 138 -8.86 10.18 9.71
N LEU A 139 -9.25 9.41 8.69
CA LEU A 139 -8.90 7.99 8.57
C LEU A 139 -7.48 7.75 8.06
N LEU A 140 -6.83 8.73 7.45
CA LEU A 140 -5.46 8.61 6.91
C LEU A 140 -4.45 8.01 7.92
N PRO A 141 -4.32 8.51 9.16
CA PRO A 141 -3.31 8.00 10.09
C PRO A 141 -3.59 6.55 10.50
N TRP A 142 -4.88 6.20 10.64
CA TRP A 142 -5.30 4.83 10.90
C TRP A 142 -4.96 3.91 9.74
N VAL A 143 -5.22 4.34 8.50
CA VAL A 143 -4.92 3.56 7.30
C VAL A 143 -3.42 3.32 7.17
N VAL A 144 -2.64 4.37 7.34
CA VAL A 144 -1.17 4.31 7.35
C VAL A 144 -0.69 3.34 8.40
N TRP A 145 -1.21 3.44 9.63
CA TRP A 145 -0.82 2.55 10.71
C TRP A 145 -1.13 1.07 10.42
N ARG A 146 -2.29 0.77 9.83
CA ARG A 146 -2.76 -0.61 9.68
C ARG A 146 -2.23 -1.30 8.42
N TRP A 147 -2.16 -0.60 7.28
CA TRP A 147 -2.03 -1.21 5.96
C TRP A 147 -0.83 -0.74 5.11
N LEU A 148 -0.32 0.48 5.33
CA LEU A 148 0.80 1.02 4.54
C LEU A 148 2.11 0.82 5.28
N ARG A 149 2.86 -0.22 4.90
CA ARG A 149 4.05 -0.68 5.66
C ARG A 149 5.36 -0.32 5.00
N THR A 150 5.37 -0.10 3.69
CA THR A 150 6.57 0.31 2.96
C THR A 150 6.51 1.78 2.55
N PRO A 151 7.65 2.46 2.33
CA PRO A 151 7.66 3.87 1.91
C PRO A 151 6.93 4.13 0.59
N LEU A 152 7.05 3.21 -0.39
CA LEU A 152 6.34 3.35 -1.67
C LEU A 152 4.82 3.16 -1.51
N GLU A 153 4.40 2.18 -0.70
CA GLU A 153 2.98 2.01 -0.36
C GLU A 153 2.43 3.21 0.41
N PHE A 154 3.24 3.81 1.27
CA PHE A 154 2.88 5.03 1.96
C PHE A 154 2.58 6.17 0.97
N ILE A 155 3.51 6.46 0.05
CA ILE A 155 3.34 7.53 -0.94
C ILE A 155 2.09 7.28 -1.80
N VAL A 156 1.98 6.08 -2.35
CA VAL A 156 0.86 5.69 -3.23
C VAL A 156 -0.48 5.68 -2.46
N GLY A 157 -0.51 5.11 -1.26
CA GLY A 157 -1.72 4.99 -0.49
C GLY A 157 -2.22 6.31 0.08
N VAL A 158 -1.31 7.17 0.55
CA VAL A 158 -1.66 8.54 0.96
C VAL A 158 -2.21 9.31 -0.24
N PHE A 159 -1.58 9.22 -1.41
CA PHE A 159 -2.11 9.85 -2.62
C PHE A 159 -3.53 9.39 -2.95
N LEU A 160 -3.77 8.08 -3.01
CA LEU A 160 -5.09 7.53 -3.34
C LEU A 160 -6.18 8.01 -2.37
N LEU A 161 -5.86 8.10 -1.07
CA LEU A 161 -6.79 8.60 -0.06
C LEU A 161 -6.99 10.11 -0.16
N CYS A 162 -5.94 10.89 -0.41
CA CYS A 162 -6.08 12.33 -0.64
C CYS A 162 -6.89 12.62 -1.91
N GLN A 163 -6.67 11.86 -2.98
CA GLN A 163 -7.46 11.94 -4.22
C GLN A 163 -8.94 11.61 -3.95
N ALA A 164 -9.22 10.57 -3.16
CA ALA A 164 -10.57 10.25 -2.73
C ALA A 164 -11.21 11.36 -1.88
N ALA A 165 -10.46 11.99 -0.98
CA ALA A 165 -10.92 13.13 -0.21
C ALA A 165 -11.31 14.30 -1.11
N LEU A 166 -10.44 14.67 -2.07
CA LEU A 166 -10.74 15.72 -3.04
C LEU A 166 -11.95 15.39 -3.91
N ALA A 167 -12.12 14.12 -4.29
CA ALA A 167 -13.29 13.68 -5.04
C ALA A 167 -14.61 13.95 -4.30
N PHE A 168 -14.66 13.92 -2.96
CA PHE A 168 -15.86 14.35 -2.21
C PHE A 168 -16.19 15.83 -2.43
N THR A 169 -15.19 16.69 -2.61
CA THR A 169 -15.38 18.13 -2.91
C THR A 169 -15.62 18.43 -4.39
N GLY A 170 -15.55 17.43 -5.27
CA GLY A 170 -15.63 17.63 -6.72
C GLY A 170 -14.35 18.19 -7.33
N GLN A 171 -13.22 18.01 -6.64
CA GLN A 171 -11.88 18.38 -7.09
C GLN A 171 -11.04 17.12 -7.34
N ALA A 172 -9.92 17.29 -8.04
CA ALA A 172 -8.97 16.22 -8.32
C ALA A 172 -7.54 16.78 -8.37
N TYR A 173 -6.54 15.97 -8.06
CA TYR A 173 -5.16 16.32 -8.32
C TYR A 173 -4.89 16.37 -9.83
N GLY A 174 -4.23 17.45 -10.27
CA GLY A 174 -3.78 17.64 -11.64
C GLY A 174 -2.26 17.60 -11.78
N PHE A 175 -1.78 17.87 -13.00
CA PHE A 175 -0.35 18.01 -13.28
C PHE A 175 0.22 19.25 -12.58
N GLY A 176 1.25 19.04 -11.77
CA GLY A 176 1.98 20.11 -11.12
C GLY A 176 3.34 19.64 -10.60
N PRO A 177 4.27 20.57 -10.33
CA PRO A 177 5.60 20.22 -9.81
C PRO A 177 5.55 19.41 -8.51
N SER A 178 4.57 19.72 -7.64
CA SER A 178 4.36 19.03 -6.36
C SER A 178 3.71 17.65 -6.50
N THR A 179 3.07 17.34 -7.64
CA THR A 179 2.35 16.08 -7.86
C THR A 179 3.11 15.08 -8.74
N ALA A 180 4.22 15.50 -9.37
CA ALA A 180 5.06 14.65 -10.22
C ALA A 180 5.68 13.45 -9.49
N VAL A 181 5.81 13.51 -8.15
CA VAL A 181 6.30 12.40 -7.34
C VAL A 181 5.36 11.18 -7.39
N PHE A 182 4.05 11.38 -7.55
CA PHE A 182 3.06 10.30 -7.51
C PHE A 182 3.13 9.35 -8.71
N PRO A 183 3.15 9.81 -9.99
CA PRO A 183 3.34 8.90 -11.12
C PRO A 183 4.69 8.19 -11.07
N LEU A 184 5.76 8.86 -10.62
CA LEU A 184 7.08 8.23 -10.46
C LEU A 184 7.05 7.13 -9.39
N ALA A 185 6.48 7.41 -8.21
CA ALA A 185 6.32 6.43 -7.14
C ALA A 185 5.42 5.25 -7.58
N SER A 186 4.39 5.53 -8.39
CA SER A 186 3.51 4.51 -8.96
C SER A 186 4.26 3.56 -9.87
N ILE A 187 5.06 4.09 -10.80
CA ILE A 187 5.90 3.29 -11.70
C ILE A 187 6.92 2.47 -10.89
N ALA A 188 7.58 3.08 -9.91
CA ALA A 188 8.50 2.37 -9.03
C ALA A 188 7.82 1.22 -8.30
N LEU A 189 6.62 1.44 -7.76
CA LEU A 189 5.85 0.41 -7.06
C LEU A 189 5.40 -0.72 -8.00
N ILE A 190 5.07 -0.42 -9.26
CA ILE A 190 4.77 -1.43 -10.30
C ILE A 190 6.00 -2.31 -10.54
N VAL A 191 7.17 -1.71 -10.76
CA VAL A 191 8.40 -2.46 -11.04
C VAL A 191 8.82 -3.31 -9.84
N VAL A 192 8.75 -2.77 -8.62
CA VAL A 192 9.05 -3.51 -7.40
C VAL A 192 8.05 -4.66 -7.22
N GLY A 193 6.74 -4.40 -7.37
CA GLY A 193 5.70 -5.42 -7.25
C GLY A 193 5.86 -6.56 -8.26
N TRP A 194 6.23 -6.23 -9.51
CA TRP A 194 6.54 -7.23 -10.53
C TRP A 194 7.75 -8.10 -10.15
N ARG A 195 8.85 -7.47 -9.72
CA ARG A 195 10.07 -8.18 -9.29
C ARG A 195 9.80 -9.10 -8.10
N ASP A 196 9.06 -8.62 -7.11
CA ASP A 196 8.66 -9.42 -5.96
C ASP A 196 7.75 -10.58 -6.38
N HIS A 197 6.83 -10.37 -7.33
CA HIS A 197 6.00 -11.46 -7.83
C HIS A 197 6.82 -12.55 -8.54
N GLN A 198 7.79 -12.17 -9.37
CA GLN A 198 8.68 -13.13 -10.02
C GLN A 198 9.52 -13.92 -9.01
N ARG A 199 10.03 -13.25 -7.96
CA ARG A 199 10.76 -13.91 -6.87
C ARG A 199 9.87 -14.90 -6.12
N PHE A 200 8.62 -14.54 -5.86
CA PHE A 200 7.66 -15.42 -5.21
C PHE A 200 7.40 -16.70 -6.01
N GLN A 201 7.26 -16.59 -7.34
CA GLN A 201 7.06 -17.77 -8.18
C GLN A 201 8.25 -18.73 -8.10
N ARG A 202 9.49 -18.22 -8.13
CA ARG A 202 10.70 -19.02 -7.97
C ARG A 202 10.74 -19.69 -6.59
N LEU A 203 10.44 -18.92 -5.54
CA LEU A 203 10.41 -19.42 -4.17
C LEU A 203 9.37 -20.55 -3.99
N GLN A 204 8.19 -20.44 -4.59
CA GLN A 204 7.19 -21.51 -4.56
C GLN A 204 7.69 -22.80 -5.20
N VAL A 205 8.38 -22.71 -6.34
CA VAL A 205 8.94 -23.89 -7.02
C VAL A 205 10.00 -24.55 -6.14
N GLU A 206 10.91 -23.76 -5.57
CA GLU A 206 11.96 -24.26 -4.68
C GLU A 206 11.41 -24.92 -3.41
N MET A 207 10.42 -24.29 -2.74
CA MET A 207 9.79 -24.85 -1.55
C MET A 207 9.06 -26.17 -1.86
N ARG A 208 8.34 -26.25 -2.98
CA ARG A 208 7.67 -27.50 -3.40
C ARG A 208 8.67 -28.61 -3.72
N ALA A 209 9.76 -28.29 -4.42
CA ALA A 209 10.81 -29.25 -4.72
C ALA A 209 11.47 -29.77 -3.43
N PHE A 210 11.73 -28.89 -2.46
CA PHE A 210 12.30 -29.28 -1.16
C PHE A 210 11.34 -30.17 -0.36
N MET A 211 10.05 -29.83 -0.29
CA MET A 211 9.05 -30.66 0.39
C MET A 211 8.93 -32.05 -0.26
N ALA A 212 8.88 -32.12 -1.59
CA ALA A 212 8.80 -33.38 -2.34
C ALA A 212 10.04 -34.27 -2.12
N ALA A 213 11.23 -33.66 -2.10
CA ALA A 213 12.48 -34.38 -1.82
C ALA A 213 12.49 -34.96 -0.40
N ARG A 214 11.86 -34.29 0.57
CA ARG A 214 11.80 -34.76 1.96
C ARG A 214 10.83 -35.93 2.13
N THR A 215 9.65 -35.87 1.49
CA THR A 215 8.68 -36.98 1.50
C THR A 215 9.15 -38.25 0.80
N ASN A 216 10.16 -38.17 -0.08
CA ASN A 216 10.72 -39.35 -0.75
C ASN A 216 11.88 -40.00 0.04
N VAL A 217 12.31 -39.39 1.15
CA VAL A 217 13.40 -39.88 2.01
C VAL A 217 12.86 -40.54 3.29
N GLU A 218 11.59 -40.31 3.61
CA GLU A 218 10.82 -40.99 4.66
C GLU A 218 10.09 -42.22 4.08
#